data_AF-A0A9W3PFA7-F1
#
_entry.id   AF-A0A9W3PFA7-F1
#
_cell.length_a   1.000
_cell.length_b   1.000
_cell.length_c   1.000
_cell.angle_alpha   90.00
_cell.angle_beta   90.00
_cell.angle_gamma   90.00
#
_symmetry.space_group_name_H-M   'P 1'
#
loop_
_entity.id
_entity.type
_entity.pdbx_description
1 polymer ?
#
loop_
_entity_poly.entity_id
_entity_poly.type
_entity_poly.pdbx_seq_one_letter_code
_entity_poly.pdbx_strand_id
1 'polypeptide(L)'
;MTNNGDIDSPVYITIHGPCTNPVITNLTTMNSIKIEREVPAGWRLEIDTAYGHNTVVLVKDDGSRINAYNWIAPGVRLNEFRLQRGLNVIDYNADIGKESTTIVMRYRERFTGI
;
A
#
# COMPACT_ATOMS: atom_id res chain seq x y z
N MET A 1 12.02 3.76 5.19
CA MET A 1 11.07 4.43 6.12
C MET A 1 11.44 4.01 7.54
N THR A 2 11.38 4.89 8.54
CA THR A 2 11.78 4.54 9.92
C THR A 2 10.59 4.70 10.85
N ASN A 3 10.10 3.60 11.41
CA ASN A 3 9.06 3.63 12.43
C ASN A 3 9.72 3.83 13.81
N ASN A 4 9.60 5.02 14.38
CA ASN A 4 10.10 5.31 15.74
C ASN A 4 9.08 4.92 16.84
N GLY A 5 7.89 4.46 16.45
CA GLY A 5 6.91 3.89 17.37
C GLY A 5 7.40 2.59 18.01
N ASP A 6 6.84 2.26 19.17
CA ASP A 6 7.25 1.09 19.94
C ASP A 6 6.61 -0.22 19.42
N ILE A 7 5.56 -0.11 18.59
CA ILE A 7 4.79 -1.25 18.05
C ILE A 7 4.63 -1.18 16.53
N ASP A 8 4.23 -2.32 15.95
CA ASP A 8 3.88 -2.41 14.54
C ASP A 8 2.74 -1.43 14.19
N SER A 9 2.92 -0.71 13.08
CA SER A 9 1.97 0.32 12.66
C SER A 9 1.35 -0.04 11.31
N PRO A 10 0.02 0.06 11.17
CA PRO A 10 -0.65 -0.09 9.89
C PRO A 10 -0.24 1.05 8.94
N VAL A 11 -0.27 0.76 7.65
CA VAL A 11 0.16 1.68 6.60
C VAL A 11 -1.00 1.95 5.67
N TYR A 12 -1.17 3.21 5.33
CA TYR A 12 -2.04 3.65 4.27
C TYR A 12 -1.19 4.00 3.06
N ILE A 13 -1.43 3.32 1.94
CA ILE A 13 -0.63 3.44 0.73
C ILE A 13 -1.48 3.99 -0.39
N THR A 14 -1.01 5.03 -1.04
CA THR A 14 -1.65 5.63 -2.21
C THR A 14 -0.72 5.52 -3.40
N ILE A 15 -1.15 4.85 -4.47
CA ILE A 15 -0.39 4.68 -5.71
C ILE A 15 -1.07 5.51 -6.79
N HIS A 16 -0.37 6.48 -7.36
CA HIS A 16 -0.87 7.31 -8.46
C HIS A 16 -0.42 6.71 -9.79
N GLY A 17 -1.37 6.40 -10.67
CA GLY A 17 -1.06 5.90 -12.01
C GLY A 17 -0.39 6.96 -12.90
N PRO A 18 0.10 6.58 -14.09
CA PRO A 18 -0.18 5.31 -14.74
C PRO A 18 0.73 4.15 -14.29
N CYS A 19 0.17 3.04 -13.84
CA CYS A 19 0.91 1.79 -13.63
C CYS A 19 0.08 0.53 -13.85
N THR A 20 0.72 -0.56 -14.23
CA THR A 20 0.07 -1.87 -14.39
C THR A 20 0.64 -2.89 -13.42
N ASN A 21 -0.24 -3.65 -12.78
CA ASN A 21 0.10 -4.68 -11.80
C ASN A 21 1.02 -4.19 -10.67
N PRO A 22 0.66 -3.10 -9.94
CA PRO A 22 1.52 -2.57 -8.91
C PRO A 22 1.72 -3.58 -7.76
N VAL A 23 2.97 -3.70 -7.31
CA VAL A 23 3.42 -4.55 -6.21
C VAL A 23 4.20 -3.70 -5.24
N ILE A 24 3.82 -3.77 -3.97
CA ILE A 24 4.58 -3.14 -2.88
C ILE A 24 5.07 -4.26 -1.97
N THR A 25 6.37 -4.31 -1.74
CA THR A 25 7.01 -5.33 -0.92
C THR A 25 7.71 -4.69 0.26
N ASN A 26 7.38 -5.10 1.47
CA ASN A 26 8.19 -4.79 2.64
C ASN A 26 9.30 -5.85 2.73
N LEU A 27 10.52 -5.49 2.30
CA LEU A 27 11.68 -6.37 2.33
C LEU A 27 12.11 -6.74 3.76
N THR A 28 11.66 -5.97 4.75
CA THR A 28 11.95 -6.21 6.18
C THR A 28 11.13 -7.39 6.72
N THR A 29 9.84 -7.46 6.35
CA THR A 29 8.92 -8.51 6.82
C THR A 29 8.70 -9.60 5.78
N MET A 30 9.24 -9.43 4.57
CA MET A 30 8.98 -10.27 3.39
C MET A 30 7.50 -10.33 2.95
N ASN A 31 6.68 -9.38 3.39
CA ASN A 31 5.27 -9.31 3.01
C ASN A 31 5.10 -8.40 1.79
N SER A 32 4.24 -8.81 0.86
CA SER A 32 3.95 -8.05 -0.35
C SER A 32 2.46 -7.89 -0.58
N ILE A 33 2.10 -6.76 -1.19
CA ILE A 33 0.75 -6.46 -1.67
C ILE A 33 0.85 -6.31 -3.19
N LYS A 34 0.31 -7.29 -3.90
CA LYS A 34 0.18 -7.27 -5.36
C LYS A 34 -1.27 -7.02 -5.74
N ILE A 35 -1.47 -6.09 -6.67
CA ILE A 35 -2.77 -5.78 -7.26
C ILE A 35 -2.70 -6.11 -8.74
N GLU A 36 -3.56 -6.98 -9.24
CA GLU A 36 -3.56 -7.45 -10.63
C GLU A 36 -4.53 -6.61 -11.48
N ARG A 37 -4.24 -5.30 -11.55
CA ARG A 37 -5.02 -4.34 -12.32
C ARG A 37 -4.15 -3.19 -12.83
N GLU A 38 -4.60 -2.57 -13.92
CA GLU A 38 -4.10 -1.28 -14.39
C GLU A 38 -4.71 -0.11 -13.58
N VAL A 39 -3.86 0.84 -13.21
CA VAL A 39 -4.22 2.14 -12.67
C VAL A 39 -3.89 3.17 -13.73
N PRO A 40 -4.88 3.72 -14.46
CA PRO A 40 -4.67 4.75 -15.49
C PRO A 40 -4.05 6.04 -14.94
N ALA A 41 -3.52 6.88 -15.85
CA ALA A 41 -3.03 8.20 -15.49
C ALA A 41 -4.13 9.07 -14.87
N GLY A 42 -3.81 9.79 -13.80
CA GLY A 42 -4.77 10.61 -13.04
C GLY A 42 -5.62 9.82 -12.04
N TRP A 43 -5.64 8.50 -12.12
CA TRP A 43 -6.31 7.65 -11.14
C TRP A 43 -5.34 7.31 -10.01
N ARG A 44 -5.88 6.91 -8.86
CA ARG A 44 -5.08 6.50 -7.71
C ARG A 44 -5.69 5.29 -7.00
N LEU A 45 -4.83 4.42 -6.51
CA LEU A 45 -5.21 3.27 -5.70
C LEU A 45 -4.89 3.56 -4.24
N GLU A 46 -5.90 3.48 -3.39
CA GLU A 46 -5.84 3.67 -1.94
C GLU A 46 -5.93 2.31 -1.25
N ILE A 47 -4.89 1.94 -0.49
CA ILE A 47 -4.80 0.68 0.24
C ILE A 47 -4.65 1.00 1.72
N ASP A 48 -5.58 0.51 2.53
CA ASP A 48 -5.49 0.56 3.99
C ASP A 48 -5.17 -0.84 4.53
N THR A 49 -4.11 -0.98 5.33
CA THR A 49 -3.72 -2.24 5.97
C THR A 49 -4.15 -2.33 7.44
N ALA A 50 -4.93 -1.37 7.94
CA ALA A 50 -5.44 -1.38 9.30
C ALA A 50 -6.35 -2.59 9.58
N TYR A 51 -6.07 -3.27 10.69
CA TYR A 51 -6.86 -4.44 11.10
C TYR A 51 -8.34 -4.07 11.31
N GLY A 52 -9.25 -4.83 10.69
CA GLY A 52 -10.69 -4.56 10.72
C GLY A 52 -11.17 -3.47 9.77
N HIS A 53 -10.25 -2.76 9.10
CA HIS A 53 -10.52 -1.67 8.16
C HIS A 53 -9.73 -1.83 6.85
N ASN A 54 -9.26 -3.03 6.56
CA ASN A 54 -8.43 -3.30 5.40
C ASN A 54 -9.25 -3.13 4.12
N THR A 55 -8.96 -2.07 3.38
CA THR A 55 -9.73 -1.67 2.20
C THR A 55 -8.80 -1.39 1.04
N VAL A 56 -9.27 -1.67 -0.17
CA VAL A 56 -8.59 -1.30 -1.41
C VAL A 56 -9.59 -0.58 -2.26
N VAL A 57 -9.32 0.68 -2.57
CA VAL A 57 -10.23 1.56 -3.28
C VAL A 57 -9.49 2.19 -4.45
N LEU A 58 -10.02 2.02 -5.66
CA LEU A 58 -9.56 2.78 -6.82
C LEU A 58 -10.36 4.07 -6.90
N VAL A 59 -9.68 5.20 -6.91
CA VAL A 59 -10.26 6.52 -7.10
C VAL A 59 -9.93 6.97 -8.52
N LYS A 60 -10.97 7.22 -9.32
CA LYS A 60 -10.83 7.76 -10.68
C LYS A 60 -10.44 9.24 -10.64
N ASP A 61 -10.07 9.79 -11.79
CA ASP A 61 -9.79 11.22 -11.95
C ASP A 61 -11.01 12.11 -11.59
N ASP A 62 -12.22 11.63 -11.88
CA ASP A 62 -13.50 12.26 -11.50
C ASP A 62 -13.82 12.18 -9.99
N GLY A 63 -12.99 11.50 -9.19
CA GLY A 63 -13.21 11.30 -7.75
C GLY A 63 -14.12 10.12 -7.39
N SER A 64 -14.74 9.50 -8.40
CA SER A 64 -15.50 8.25 -8.25
C SER A 64 -14.66 7.13 -7.62
N ARG A 65 -15.21 6.44 -6.62
CA ARG A 65 -14.52 5.40 -5.83
C ARG A 65 -15.06 4.01 -6.18
N ILE A 66 -14.17 3.08 -6.50
CA ILE A 66 -14.50 1.68 -6.81
C ILE A 66 -13.83 0.79 -5.77
N ASN A 67 -14.58 -0.15 -5.20
CA ASN A 67 -14.01 -1.20 -4.36
C ASN A 67 -13.14 -2.13 -5.22
N ALA A 68 -11.84 -2.10 -4.96
CA ALA A 68 -10.80 -2.82 -5.68
C ALA A 68 -10.24 -4.01 -4.87
N TYR A 69 -10.91 -4.38 -3.77
CA TYR A 69 -10.48 -5.49 -2.90
C TYR A 69 -10.35 -6.83 -3.65
N ASN A 70 -11.22 -7.08 -4.64
CA ASN A 70 -11.18 -8.30 -5.45
C ASN A 70 -10.05 -8.29 -6.52
N TRP A 71 -9.22 -7.25 -6.59
CA TRP A 71 -8.08 -7.20 -7.52
C TRP A 71 -6.76 -7.55 -6.85
N ILE A 72 -6.79 -7.75 -5.54
CA ILE A 72 -5.67 -8.25 -4.77
C ILE A 72 -5.33 -9.65 -5.28
N ALA A 73 -4.05 -9.91 -5.53
CA ALA A 73 -3.58 -11.23 -5.95
C ALA A 73 -3.96 -12.30 -4.91
N PRO A 74 -4.32 -13.53 -5.33
CA PRO A 74 -4.68 -14.60 -4.41
C PRO A 74 -3.53 -14.90 -3.45
N GLY A 75 -3.85 -15.01 -2.15
CA GLY A 75 -2.89 -15.29 -1.08
C GLY A 75 -2.27 -14.06 -0.41
N VAL A 76 -2.48 -12.85 -0.94
CA VAL A 76 -2.04 -11.61 -0.29
C VAL A 76 -2.90 -11.32 0.95
N ARG A 77 -2.25 -10.94 2.05
CA ARG A 77 -2.90 -10.60 3.32
C ARG A 77 -2.54 -9.18 3.74
N LEU A 78 -3.43 -8.22 3.48
CA LEU A 78 -3.21 -6.81 3.81
C LEU A 78 -2.83 -6.60 5.28
N ASN A 79 -3.48 -7.32 6.20
CA ASN A 79 -3.27 -7.20 7.63
C ASN A 79 -1.86 -7.63 8.09
N GLU A 80 -1.12 -8.36 7.25
CA GLU A 80 0.27 -8.79 7.51
C GLU A 80 1.29 -7.75 7.00
N PHE A 81 0.86 -6.82 6.14
CA PHE A 81 1.71 -5.72 5.67
C PHE A 81 1.72 -4.58 6.69
N ARG A 82 2.76 -4.56 7.54
CA ARG A 82 2.95 -3.57 8.60
C ARG A 82 4.40 -3.08 8.62
N LEU A 83 4.62 -1.91 9.24
CA LEU A 83 5.96 -1.43 9.55
C LEU A 83 6.38 -1.94 10.92
N GLN A 84 7.46 -2.71 10.97
CA GLN A 84 8.09 -3.10 12.23
C GLN A 84 8.79 -1.91 12.89
N ARG A 85 9.16 -2.02 14.16
CA ARG A 85 9.96 -0.99 14.83
C ARG A 85 11.32 -0.84 14.13
N GLY A 86 11.75 0.41 13.94
CA GLY A 86 13.04 0.73 13.31
C GLY A 86 12.97 0.88 11.80
N LEU A 87 14.09 0.57 11.13
CA LEU A 87 14.23 0.75 9.69
C LEU A 87 13.42 -0.31 8.94
N ASN A 88 12.50 0.16 8.10
CA ASN A 88 11.78 -0.67 7.15
C ASN A 88 12.21 -0.30 5.73
N VAL A 89 12.62 -1.31 4.98
CA VAL A 89 12.95 -1.20 3.56
C VAL A 89 11.71 -1.61 2.77
N ILE A 90 11.14 -0.64 2.05
CA ILE A 90 9.98 -0.85 1.20
C ILE A 90 10.44 -0.74 -0.25
N ASP A 91 10.13 -1.76 -1.03
CA ASP A 91 10.34 -1.81 -2.46
C ASP A 91 9.00 -1.69 -3.19
N TYR A 92 9.04 -1.04 -4.33
CA TYR A 92 7.90 -0.95 -5.23
C TYR A 92 8.29 -1.43 -6.63
N ASN A 93 7.38 -2.18 -7.22
CA ASN A 93 7.49 -2.62 -8.59
C ASN A 93 6.13 -2.55 -9.33
N ALA A 94 6.18 -2.40 -10.64
CA ALA A 94 5.04 -2.50 -11.53
C ALA A 94 5.53 -3.01 -12.89
N ASP A 95 4.66 -3.68 -13.63
CA ASP A 95 5.00 -4.20 -14.97
C ASP A 95 5.21 -3.06 -15.97
N ILE A 96 4.39 -2.00 -15.86
CA ILE A 96 4.42 -0.81 -16.71
C ILE A 96 4.25 0.43 -15.83
N GLY A 97 4.90 1.54 -16.21
CA GLY A 97 4.65 2.85 -15.60
C GLY A 97 5.33 3.10 -14.26
N LYS A 98 6.26 2.22 -13.86
CA LYS A 98 7.03 2.31 -12.60
C LYS A 98 7.69 3.68 -12.40
N GLU A 99 8.23 4.28 -13.46
CA GLU A 99 8.98 5.55 -13.40
C GLU A 99 8.07 6.79 -13.36
N SER A 100 6.83 6.68 -13.84
CA SER A 100 5.85 7.77 -13.88
C SER A 100 4.83 7.70 -12.73
N THR A 101 5.00 6.73 -11.84
CA THR A 101 4.09 6.49 -10.72
C THR A 101 4.61 7.16 -9.46
N THR A 102 3.72 7.88 -8.77
CA THR A 102 4.01 8.44 -7.46
C THR A 102 3.37 7.59 -6.37
N ILE A 103 4.14 7.24 -5.33
CA ILE A 103 3.64 6.47 -4.20
C ILE A 103 3.73 7.31 -2.95
N VAL A 104 2.61 7.45 -2.28
CA VAL A 104 2.50 8.14 -1.01
C VAL A 104 2.16 7.11 0.05
N MET A 105 3.12 6.83 0.92
CA MET A 105 2.90 5.96 2.09
C MET A 105 2.74 6.83 3.32
N ARG A 106 1.61 6.66 4.02
CA ARG A 106 1.30 7.31 5.28
C ARG A 106 1.19 6.24 6.34
N TYR A 107 1.83 6.45 7.48
CA TYR A 107 1.68 5.60 8.66
C TYR A 107 1.47 6.50 9.86
N ARG A 108 0.72 6.01 10.86
CA ARG A 108 0.63 6.66 12.16
C ARG A 108 1.53 5.89 13.11
N GLU A 109 2.57 6.56 13.59
CA GLU A 109 3.40 6.05 14.68
C GLU A 109 2.51 5.78 15.89
N ARG A 110 2.48 4.53 16.34
CA ARG A 110 1.85 4.16 17.60
C ARG A 110 2.91 4.13 18.69
N PHE A 111 2.74 5.00 19.67
CA PHE A 111 3.51 5.01 20.91
C PHE A 111 2.68 4.31 21.98
N THR A 112 3.22 3.25 22.59
CA THR A 112 2.71 2.77 23.88
C THR A 112 3.13 3.82 24.90
N GLY A 113 2.18 4.65 25.34
CA GLY A 113 2.42 5.52 26.49
C GLY A 113 2.78 4.66 27.70
N ILE A 114 3.89 4.99 28.37
CA ILE A 114 4.26 4.45 29.68
C ILE A 114 3.51 5.22 30.75
#